data_AF-A0A1L9QUL3-F1
#
_entry.id   AF-A0A1L9QUL3-F1
#
_cell.length_a   1.000
_cell.length_b   1.000
_cell.length_c   1.000
_cell.angle_alpha   90.00
_cell.angle_beta   90.00
_cell.angle_gamma   90.00
#
_symmetry.space_group_name_H-M   'P 1'
#
loop_
_entity.id
_entity.type
_entity.pdbx_description
1 polymer ?
#
loop_
_entity_poly.entity_id
_entity_poly.type
_entity_poly.pdbx_seq_one_letter_code
_entity_poly.pdbx_strand_id
1 'polypeptide(L)'
;MQAQNQRCLMNGNIRVGSLFGIPFYLHLSWFLLVGLVTFSYGIIGLGVVLLVFSSVVAHELGHGLVAIRQRIGIKSITLFLFGGLARLEKEPQTPSAAFWVAIAGPGINLILFGLFMVIGRFTFITMTPPLSIRLASICGFLAYINLILGLVNLIPGLPLDGGHILKALVWKITGKPKQGLMFASRMGQIMGCLGVAICILSWFNIPVVLFGIRISGGIWTFIISWFMVQNAGAVQKLVDIQTKIYSQYHEFVRVDAQDFSHLDLKFYQQAQRQLERLGFEKLADIEDVTISGVNRSQPRFFFRLMLSRDRRTVAWIHTSPLSKLVKGFQAIGLAPQGGKMVSLDSEFEGGTFLLTLNTQGFSNLPFPTPNIEDRQFPTDTSISELVRQHRIRVRDLNPHTPALIVRNFDQAIALEHRLETLMNQHKQAQGYVTRNTIERNAQSS
;
A
#
# COMPACT_ATOMS: atom_id res chain seq x y z
N MET A 1 -3.25 6.64 -1.82
CA MET A 1 -2.99 6.78 -3.27
C MET A 1 -2.78 5.46 -4.01
N GLN A 2 -2.08 4.43 -3.50
CA GLN A 2 -2.10 3.09 -4.11
C GLN A 2 -3.50 2.47 -4.15
N ALA A 3 -4.27 2.62 -3.07
CA ALA A 3 -5.68 2.24 -3.05
C ALA A 3 -6.57 3.11 -3.97
N GLN A 4 -6.14 4.33 -4.29
CA GLN A 4 -6.89 5.29 -5.12
C GLN A 4 -6.62 5.04 -6.62
N ASN A 5 -5.38 4.75 -7.00
CA ASN A 5 -5.06 4.22 -8.33
C ASN A 5 -5.66 2.83 -8.55
N GLN A 6 -5.79 2.01 -7.50
CA GLN A 6 -6.53 0.74 -7.56
C GLN A 6 -8.05 0.94 -7.67
N ARG A 7 -8.65 1.96 -7.03
CA ARG A 7 -10.07 2.32 -7.25
C ARG A 7 -10.33 2.76 -8.70
N CYS A 8 -9.42 3.50 -9.35
CA CYS A 8 -9.54 3.80 -10.78
C CYS A 8 -9.47 2.56 -11.69
N LEU A 9 -8.70 1.52 -11.30
CA LEU A 9 -8.70 0.21 -11.98
C LEU A 9 -9.91 -0.67 -11.63
N MET A 10 -10.77 -0.27 -10.69
CA MET A 10 -11.99 -1.00 -10.32
C MET A 10 -13.25 -0.49 -11.02
N ASN A 11 -13.22 0.72 -11.59
CA ASN A 11 -14.25 1.16 -12.53
C ASN A 11 -14.06 0.40 -13.86
N GLY A 12 -14.69 -0.77 -13.98
CA GLY A 12 -14.64 -1.60 -15.19
C GLY A 12 -14.19 -3.04 -15.01
N ASN A 13 -14.10 -3.56 -13.77
CA ASN A 13 -13.85 -4.98 -13.53
C ASN A 13 -15.15 -5.78 -13.55
N ILE A 14 -15.23 -6.75 -14.45
CA ILE A 14 -16.33 -7.69 -14.57
C ILE A 14 -15.90 -9.01 -13.93
N ARG A 15 -16.67 -9.51 -12.96
CA ARG A 15 -16.44 -10.85 -12.39
C ARG A 15 -16.89 -11.89 -13.40
N VAL A 16 -15.97 -12.75 -13.83
CA VAL A 16 -16.25 -13.80 -14.83
C VAL A 16 -16.48 -15.16 -14.19
N GLY A 17 -15.91 -15.40 -13.01
CA GLY A 17 -16.14 -16.64 -12.28
C GLY A 17 -15.17 -16.85 -11.12
N SER A 18 -14.86 -18.11 -10.86
CA SER A 18 -13.79 -18.54 -9.95
C SER A 18 -12.91 -19.58 -10.64
N LEU A 19 -11.60 -19.47 -10.44
CA LEU A 19 -10.61 -20.44 -10.92
C LEU A 19 -9.97 -21.11 -9.69
N PHE A 20 -10.14 -22.43 -9.53
CA PHE A 20 -9.66 -23.16 -8.34
C PHE A 20 -10.13 -22.54 -7.00
N GLY A 21 -11.36 -22.01 -6.97
CA GLY A 21 -11.92 -21.33 -5.79
C GLY A 21 -11.49 -19.87 -5.62
N ILE A 22 -10.60 -19.36 -6.46
CA ILE A 22 -10.12 -17.97 -6.43
C ILE A 22 -11.01 -17.09 -7.32
N PRO A 23 -11.59 -16.00 -6.81
CA PRO A 23 -12.37 -15.06 -7.62
C PRO A 23 -11.57 -14.50 -8.81
N PHE A 24 -12.17 -14.58 -10.01
CA PHE A 24 -11.53 -14.18 -11.26
C PHE A 24 -12.27 -13.01 -11.94
N TYR A 25 -11.52 -11.97 -12.28
CA TYR A 25 -12.04 -10.73 -12.85
C TYR A 25 -11.35 -10.38 -14.16
N LEU A 26 -12.09 -9.77 -15.09
CA LEU A 26 -11.57 -9.16 -16.31
C LEU A 26 -11.82 -7.66 -16.29
N HIS A 27 -10.78 -6.88 -16.53
CA HIS A 27 -10.89 -5.44 -16.71
C HIS A 27 -11.36 -5.10 -18.14
N LEU A 28 -12.12 -4.01 -18.31
CA LEU A 28 -12.65 -3.60 -19.62
C LEU A 28 -11.57 -3.47 -20.71
N SER A 29 -10.36 -3.04 -20.34
CA SER A 29 -9.22 -2.94 -21.27
C SER A 29 -8.76 -4.28 -21.87
N TRP A 30 -9.08 -5.40 -21.21
CA TRP A 30 -8.87 -6.75 -21.77
C TRP A 30 -9.76 -6.98 -23.00
N PHE A 31 -11.05 -6.64 -22.90
CA PHE A 31 -12.00 -6.79 -24.01
C PHE A 31 -11.62 -5.91 -25.19
N LEU A 32 -11.08 -4.72 -24.94
CA LEU A 32 -10.59 -3.83 -26.00
C LEU A 32 -9.44 -4.48 -26.78
N LEU A 33 -8.47 -5.09 -26.10
CA LEU A 33 -7.36 -5.78 -26.79
C LEU A 33 -7.86 -6.99 -27.58
N VAL A 34 -8.68 -7.83 -26.97
CA VAL A 34 -9.24 -9.02 -27.63
C VAL A 34 -10.08 -8.60 -28.84
N GLY A 35 -10.89 -7.56 -28.71
CA GLY A 35 -11.67 -6.99 -29.80
C GLY A 35 -10.78 -6.47 -30.93
N LEU A 36 -9.73 -5.71 -30.62
CA LEU A 36 -8.79 -5.17 -31.61
C LEU A 36 -8.03 -6.29 -32.36
N VAL A 37 -7.51 -7.28 -31.64
CA VAL A 37 -6.79 -8.41 -32.24
C VAL A 37 -7.73 -9.27 -33.08
N THR A 38 -8.94 -9.53 -32.59
CA THR A 38 -9.96 -10.30 -33.33
C THR A 38 -10.43 -9.55 -34.58
N PHE A 39 -10.57 -8.23 -34.50
CA PHE A 39 -10.91 -7.40 -35.66
C PHE A 39 -9.82 -7.45 -36.73
N SER A 40 -8.55 -7.36 -36.34
CA SER A 40 -7.42 -7.36 -37.28
C SER A 40 -7.08 -8.73 -37.87
N TYR A 41 -7.27 -9.82 -37.10
CA TYR A 41 -6.78 -11.16 -37.46
C TYR A 41 -7.87 -12.25 -37.45
N GLY A 42 -9.14 -11.87 -37.30
CA GLY A 42 -10.28 -12.77 -37.28
C GLY A 42 -10.23 -13.81 -36.16
N ILE A 43 -10.82 -14.98 -36.42
CA ILE A 43 -10.94 -16.07 -35.44
C ILE A 43 -9.58 -16.68 -35.04
N ILE A 44 -8.58 -16.60 -35.92
CA ILE A 44 -7.22 -17.05 -35.61
C ILE A 44 -6.59 -16.09 -34.59
N GLY A 45 -6.77 -14.78 -34.79
CA GLY A 45 -6.38 -13.77 -33.81
C GLY A 45 -7.01 -13.98 -32.44
N LEU A 46 -8.32 -14.28 -32.43
CA LEU A 46 -9.05 -14.62 -31.21
C LEU A 46 -8.43 -15.85 -30.50
N GLY A 47 -8.15 -16.93 -31.25
CA GLY A 47 -7.52 -18.12 -30.67
C GLY A 47 -6.15 -17.82 -30.07
N VAL A 48 -5.30 -17.08 -30.79
CA VAL A 48 -3.95 -16.73 -30.33
C VAL A 48 -3.99 -15.82 -29.11
N VAL A 49 -4.83 -14.78 -29.10
CA VAL A 49 -4.92 -13.85 -27.96
C VAL A 49 -5.41 -14.56 -26.70
N LEU A 50 -6.36 -15.50 -26.81
CA LEU A 50 -6.82 -16.32 -25.69
C LEU A 50 -5.72 -17.24 -25.16
N LEU A 51 -4.89 -17.82 -26.03
CA LEU A 51 -3.75 -18.66 -25.61
C LEU A 51 -2.65 -17.83 -24.93
N VAL A 52 -2.38 -16.62 -25.41
CA VAL A 52 -1.44 -15.69 -24.76
C VAL A 52 -1.96 -15.30 -23.37
N PHE A 53 -3.24 -14.94 -23.24
CA PHE A 53 -3.82 -14.65 -21.93
C PHE A 53 -3.88 -15.86 -21.01
N SER A 54 -4.05 -17.07 -21.55
CA SER A 54 -3.93 -18.30 -20.75
C SER A 54 -2.53 -18.47 -20.17
N SER A 55 -1.49 -18.05 -20.91
CA SER A 55 -0.11 -18.01 -20.40
C SER A 55 0.05 -16.99 -19.27
N VAL A 56 -0.57 -15.81 -19.40
CA VAL A 56 -0.62 -14.80 -18.32
C VAL A 56 -1.37 -15.31 -17.10
N VAL A 57 -2.49 -16.02 -17.27
CA VAL A 57 -3.19 -16.65 -16.15
C VAL A 57 -2.31 -17.70 -15.47
N ALA A 58 -1.63 -18.55 -16.25
CA ALA A 58 -0.71 -19.54 -15.71
C ALA A 58 0.42 -18.90 -14.90
N HIS A 59 0.96 -17.77 -15.38
CA HIS A 59 1.92 -16.95 -14.66
C HIS A 59 1.42 -16.51 -13.26
N GLU A 60 0.25 -15.87 -13.22
CA GLU A 60 -0.37 -15.42 -11.96
C GLU A 60 -0.71 -16.59 -11.02
N LEU A 61 -1.17 -17.71 -11.58
CA LEU A 61 -1.39 -18.93 -10.82
C LEU A 61 -0.09 -19.49 -10.24
N GLY A 62 1.04 -19.34 -10.94
CA GLY A 62 2.35 -19.68 -10.41
C GLY A 62 2.63 -18.97 -9.08
N HIS A 63 2.48 -17.65 -9.05
CA HIS A 63 2.58 -16.87 -7.81
C HIS A 63 1.60 -17.35 -6.76
N GLY A 64 0.35 -17.55 -7.18
CA GLY A 64 -0.73 -17.98 -6.31
C GLY A 64 -0.47 -19.32 -5.62
N LEU A 65 -0.08 -20.35 -6.38
CA LEU A 65 0.18 -21.69 -5.86
C LEU A 65 1.31 -21.70 -4.84
N VAL A 66 2.37 -20.94 -5.07
CA VAL A 66 3.48 -20.81 -4.11
C VAL A 66 3.02 -20.04 -2.87
N ALA A 67 2.21 -18.99 -3.02
CA ALA A 67 1.66 -18.25 -1.89
C ALA A 67 0.71 -19.11 -1.02
N ILE A 68 -0.13 -19.94 -1.64
CA ILE A 68 -1.02 -20.88 -0.93
C ILE A 68 -0.19 -21.89 -0.15
N ARG A 69 0.87 -22.46 -0.75
CA ARG A 69 1.78 -23.38 -0.04
C ARG A 69 2.45 -22.74 1.18
N GLN A 70 2.64 -21.42 1.15
CA GLN A 70 3.20 -20.65 2.26
C GLN A 70 2.12 -20.12 3.23
N ARG A 71 0.87 -20.56 3.12
CA ARG A 71 -0.28 -20.14 3.95
C ARG A 71 -0.59 -18.63 3.89
N ILE A 72 -0.27 -18.00 2.76
CA ILE A 72 -0.51 -16.56 2.56
C ILE A 72 -1.92 -16.28 2.03
N GLY A 73 -2.49 -17.17 1.21
CA GLY A 73 -3.84 -17.01 0.62
C GLY A 73 -3.91 -16.02 -0.56
N ILE A 74 -4.96 -16.13 -1.39
CA ILE A 74 -5.18 -15.28 -2.58
C ILE A 74 -6.62 -14.76 -2.54
N LYS A 75 -6.78 -13.43 -2.56
CA LYS A 75 -8.08 -12.75 -2.59
C LYS A 75 -8.73 -12.80 -3.97
N SER A 76 -7.97 -12.53 -5.03
CA SER A 76 -8.51 -12.45 -6.40
C SER A 76 -7.41 -12.45 -7.46
N ILE A 77 -7.75 -12.85 -8.68
CA ILE A 77 -6.92 -12.66 -9.87
C ILE A 77 -7.69 -11.77 -10.86
N THR A 78 -7.05 -10.71 -11.33
CA THR A 78 -7.64 -9.78 -12.31
C THR A 78 -6.76 -9.70 -13.54
N LEU A 79 -7.31 -9.92 -14.74
CA LEU A 79 -6.62 -9.66 -16.00
C LEU A 79 -6.93 -8.28 -16.56
N PHE A 80 -5.94 -7.65 -17.17
CA PHE A 80 -6.04 -6.37 -17.85
C PHE A 80 -5.06 -6.31 -19.03
N LEU A 81 -5.09 -5.21 -19.78
CA LEU A 81 -4.28 -5.02 -20.99
C LEU A 81 -2.78 -5.34 -20.82
N PHE A 82 -2.18 -5.01 -19.67
CA PHE A 82 -0.73 -5.19 -19.45
C PHE A 82 -0.36 -6.51 -18.76
N GLY A 83 -1.33 -7.39 -18.46
CA GLY A 83 -1.07 -8.67 -17.82
C GLY A 83 -2.14 -9.10 -16.82
N GLY A 84 -1.70 -9.82 -15.79
CA GLY A 84 -2.53 -10.24 -14.68
C GLY A 84 -2.10 -9.55 -13.38
N LEU A 85 -3.00 -9.55 -12.39
CA LEU A 85 -2.69 -9.11 -11.05
C LEU A 85 -3.33 -10.08 -10.06
N ALA A 86 -2.50 -10.91 -9.43
CA ALA A 86 -2.87 -11.68 -8.26
C ALA A 86 -2.83 -10.82 -6.99
N ARG A 87 -3.97 -10.71 -6.32
CA ARG A 87 -4.08 -10.06 -5.01
C ARG A 87 -3.94 -11.09 -3.91
N LEU A 88 -2.83 -11.06 -3.19
CA LEU A 88 -2.60 -11.92 -2.03
C LEU A 88 -3.41 -11.46 -0.82
N GLU A 89 -3.74 -12.38 0.09
CA GLU A 89 -4.44 -12.01 1.33
C GLU A 89 -3.53 -11.30 2.34
N LYS A 90 -2.24 -11.66 2.35
CA LYS A 90 -1.21 -11.06 3.19
C LYS A 90 0.08 -10.89 2.38
N GLU A 91 0.98 -10.01 2.84
CA GLU A 91 2.31 -9.95 2.24
C GLU A 91 3.20 -11.07 2.83
N PRO A 92 4.18 -11.58 2.07
CA PRO A 92 5.17 -12.52 2.59
C PRO A 92 5.93 -11.97 3.80
N GLN A 93 6.00 -12.75 4.89
CA GLN A 93 6.63 -12.32 6.15
C GLN A 93 8.13 -12.62 6.23
N THR A 94 8.67 -13.42 5.32
CA THR A 94 10.11 -13.74 5.25
C THR A 94 10.67 -13.41 3.87
N PRO A 95 11.97 -13.07 3.77
CA PRO A 95 12.60 -12.80 2.48
C PRO A 95 12.58 -14.03 1.56
N SER A 96 12.72 -15.25 2.11
CA SER A 96 12.62 -16.49 1.33
C SER A 96 11.22 -16.70 0.76
N ALA A 97 10.19 -16.46 1.57
CA ALA A 97 8.79 -16.50 1.11
C ALA A 97 8.55 -15.55 -0.06
N ALA A 98 8.99 -14.28 0.09
CA ALA A 98 8.87 -13.26 -0.95
C ALA A 98 9.60 -13.64 -2.24
N PHE A 99 10.82 -14.18 -2.13
CA PHE A 99 11.60 -14.63 -3.28
C PHE A 99 10.91 -15.74 -4.06
N TRP A 100 10.46 -16.79 -3.35
CA TRP A 100 9.83 -17.95 -3.99
C TRP A 100 8.49 -17.60 -4.64
N VAL A 101 7.70 -16.72 -4.01
CA VAL A 101 6.47 -16.23 -4.64
C VAL A 101 6.82 -15.44 -5.90
N ALA A 102 7.78 -14.52 -5.85
CA ALA A 102 8.12 -13.68 -7.00
C ALA A 102 8.71 -14.46 -8.19
N ILE A 103 9.55 -15.47 -7.95
CA ILE A 103 10.14 -16.26 -9.03
C ILE A 103 9.15 -17.26 -9.66
N ALA A 104 8.05 -17.57 -8.99
CA ALA A 104 7.11 -18.60 -9.44
C ALA A 104 6.46 -18.29 -10.79
N GLY A 105 5.99 -17.05 -11.00
CA GLY A 105 5.40 -16.62 -12.27
C GLY A 105 6.38 -16.73 -13.44
N PRO A 106 7.56 -16.06 -13.39
CA PRO A 106 8.57 -16.20 -14.44
C PRO A 106 9.01 -17.66 -14.65
N GLY A 107 9.09 -18.45 -13.58
CA GLY A 107 9.36 -19.89 -13.65
C GLY A 107 8.33 -20.65 -14.48
N ILE A 108 7.02 -20.38 -14.29
CA ILE A 108 5.96 -20.97 -15.12
C ILE A 108 6.12 -20.58 -16.59
N ASN A 109 6.44 -19.32 -16.88
CA ASN A 109 6.61 -18.88 -18.26
C ASN A 109 7.80 -19.58 -18.94
N LEU A 110 8.91 -19.77 -18.24
CA LEU A 110 10.07 -20.50 -18.78
C LEU A 110 9.74 -21.99 -18.99
N ILE A 111 8.94 -22.60 -18.11
CA ILE A 111 8.43 -23.97 -18.29
C ILE A 111 7.54 -24.04 -19.53
N LEU A 112 6.60 -23.11 -19.70
CA LEU A 112 5.73 -23.04 -20.87
C LEU A 112 6.51 -22.80 -22.16
N PHE A 113 7.55 -21.96 -22.13
CA PHE A 113 8.48 -21.80 -23.25
C PHE A 113 9.09 -23.13 -23.69
N GLY A 114 9.70 -23.87 -22.75
CA GLY A 114 10.29 -25.18 -23.04
C GLY A 114 9.26 -26.18 -23.55
N LEU A 115 8.07 -26.22 -22.94
CA LEU A 115 6.98 -27.11 -23.33
C LEU A 115 6.50 -26.84 -24.75
N PHE A 116 6.22 -25.59 -25.11
CA PHE A 116 5.77 -25.24 -26.46
C PHE A 116 6.85 -25.44 -27.52
N MET A 117 8.13 -25.27 -27.19
CA MET A 117 9.23 -25.64 -28.08
C MET A 117 9.24 -27.14 -28.39
N VAL A 118 9.10 -27.98 -27.36
CA VAL A 118 9.04 -29.44 -27.51
C VAL A 118 7.82 -29.87 -28.33
N ILE A 119 6.62 -29.36 -27.99
CA ILE A 119 5.38 -29.68 -28.72
C ILE A 119 5.48 -29.22 -30.17
N GLY A 120 5.95 -28.00 -30.42
CA GLY A 120 6.11 -27.44 -31.77
C GLY A 120 7.07 -28.28 -32.62
N ARG A 121 8.21 -28.67 -32.05
CA ARG A 121 9.19 -29.52 -32.74
C ARG A 121 8.64 -30.92 -33.00
N PHE A 122 7.98 -31.52 -32.02
CA PHE A 122 7.36 -32.84 -32.16
C PHE A 122 6.29 -32.85 -33.26
N THR A 123 5.40 -31.84 -33.24
CA THR A 123 4.33 -31.69 -34.24
C THR A 123 4.89 -31.47 -35.65
N PHE A 124 5.96 -30.68 -35.77
CA PHE A 124 6.61 -30.45 -37.06
C PHE A 124 7.20 -31.73 -37.66
N ILE A 125 7.73 -32.64 -36.83
CA ILE A 125 8.36 -33.89 -37.27
C ILE A 125 7.32 -34.98 -37.56
N THR A 126 6.26 -35.07 -36.75
CA THR A 126 5.34 -36.23 -36.75
C THR A 126 4.09 -36.05 -37.61
N MET A 127 3.68 -34.82 -37.89
CA MET A 127 2.47 -34.53 -38.68
C MET A 127 2.78 -34.12 -40.12
N THR A 128 1.80 -34.32 -41.01
CA THR A 128 1.92 -33.93 -42.42
C THR A 128 1.56 -32.45 -42.66
N PRO A 129 2.26 -31.76 -43.58
CA PRO A 129 1.87 -30.42 -44.03
C PRO A 129 0.46 -30.39 -44.65
N PRO A 130 -0.28 -29.27 -44.58
CA PRO A 130 0.11 -27.96 -44.02
C PRO A 130 -0.17 -27.82 -42.52
N LEU A 131 -0.83 -28.80 -41.88
CA LEU A 131 -1.25 -28.72 -40.48
C LEU A 131 -0.06 -28.68 -39.52
N SER A 132 0.98 -29.49 -39.79
CA SER A 132 2.21 -29.52 -38.99
C SER A 132 2.90 -28.17 -38.91
N ILE A 133 3.00 -27.47 -40.04
CA ILE A 133 3.58 -26.13 -40.15
C ILE A 133 2.76 -25.14 -39.32
N ARG A 134 1.43 -25.15 -39.46
CA ARG A 134 0.55 -24.22 -38.75
C ARG A 134 0.65 -24.38 -37.24
N LEU A 135 0.58 -25.61 -36.74
CA LEU A 135 0.67 -25.89 -35.30
C LEU A 135 2.06 -25.57 -34.75
N ALA A 136 3.11 -25.94 -35.47
CA ALA A 136 4.48 -25.61 -35.10
C ALA A 136 4.70 -24.10 -35.03
N SER A 137 4.13 -23.31 -35.96
CA SER A 137 4.18 -21.85 -35.92
C SER A 137 3.45 -21.25 -34.72
N ILE A 138 2.25 -21.76 -34.38
CA ILE A 138 1.51 -21.29 -33.20
C ILE A 138 2.29 -21.62 -31.92
N CYS A 139 2.80 -22.84 -31.79
CA CYS A 139 3.63 -23.24 -30.64
C CYS A 139 4.92 -22.41 -30.56
N GLY A 140 5.60 -22.17 -31.68
CA GLY A 140 6.79 -21.31 -31.74
C GLY A 140 6.50 -19.88 -31.29
N PHE A 141 5.36 -19.32 -31.73
CA PHE A 141 4.91 -18.00 -31.28
C PHE A 141 4.61 -17.97 -29.77
N LEU A 142 3.87 -18.95 -29.25
CA LEU A 142 3.57 -19.04 -27.82
C LEU A 142 4.83 -19.24 -26.97
N ALA A 143 5.79 -20.03 -27.46
CA ALA A 143 7.08 -20.20 -26.83
C ALA A 143 7.80 -18.84 -26.75
N TYR A 144 7.92 -18.15 -27.88
CA TYR A 144 8.55 -16.82 -27.94
C TYR A 144 7.91 -15.81 -26.99
N ILE A 145 6.58 -15.74 -26.95
CA ILE A 145 5.85 -14.85 -26.04
C ILE A 145 6.12 -15.23 -24.58
N ASN A 146 6.07 -16.51 -24.22
CA ASN A 146 6.35 -16.95 -22.85
C ASN A 146 7.80 -16.65 -22.43
N LEU A 147 8.77 -16.82 -23.33
CA LEU A 147 10.15 -16.42 -23.09
C LEU A 147 10.25 -14.92 -22.82
N ILE A 148 9.64 -14.07 -23.65
CA ILE A 148 9.63 -12.62 -23.43
C ILE A 148 8.96 -12.25 -22.11
N LEU A 149 7.77 -12.80 -21.83
CA LEU A 149 7.05 -12.51 -20.59
C LEU A 149 7.89 -12.89 -19.36
N GLY A 150 8.55 -14.06 -19.40
CA GLY A 150 9.45 -14.50 -18.33
C GLY A 150 10.66 -13.57 -18.18
N LEU A 151 11.35 -13.23 -19.28
CA LEU A 151 12.54 -12.38 -19.25
C LEU A 151 12.24 -10.94 -18.83
N VAL A 152 11.15 -10.36 -19.35
CA VAL A 152 10.70 -9.01 -18.97
C VAL A 152 10.33 -8.99 -17.49
N ASN A 153 9.58 -9.97 -17.00
CA ASN A 153 9.25 -10.03 -15.58
C ASN A 153 10.46 -10.30 -14.69
N LEU A 154 11.60 -10.80 -15.20
CA LEU A 154 12.85 -10.93 -14.45
C LEU A 154 13.71 -9.66 -14.42
N ILE A 155 13.32 -8.58 -15.11
CA ILE A 155 14.04 -7.30 -15.04
C ILE A 155 14.09 -6.80 -13.59
N PRO A 156 15.29 -6.46 -13.07
CA PRO A 156 15.47 -6.12 -11.66
C PRO A 156 14.96 -4.70 -11.35
N GLY A 157 13.65 -4.55 -11.20
CA GLY A 157 13.03 -3.27 -10.88
C GLY A 157 11.52 -3.36 -10.69
N LEU A 158 10.99 -2.65 -9.69
CA LEU A 158 9.53 -2.60 -9.48
C LEU A 158 8.85 -1.87 -10.65
N PRO A 159 7.62 -2.26 -11.02
CA PRO A 159 6.72 -3.24 -10.36
C PRO A 159 6.85 -4.69 -10.85
N LEU A 160 7.87 -5.03 -11.64
CA LEU A 160 8.05 -6.37 -12.21
C LEU A 160 8.50 -7.37 -11.13
N ASP A 161 8.33 -8.67 -11.40
CA ASP A 161 8.68 -9.74 -10.44
C ASP A 161 10.16 -9.75 -10.08
N GLY A 162 11.05 -9.40 -11.01
CA GLY A 162 12.49 -9.25 -10.80
C GLY A 162 12.79 -8.14 -9.79
N GLY A 163 11.96 -7.10 -9.74
CA GLY A 163 11.97 -6.12 -8.66
C GLY A 163 11.59 -6.71 -7.31
N HIS A 164 10.59 -7.59 -7.27
CA HIS A 164 10.20 -8.31 -6.05
C HIS A 164 11.26 -9.32 -5.59
N ILE A 165 11.92 -10.01 -6.53
CA ILE A 165 13.09 -10.86 -6.29
C ILE A 165 14.22 -10.02 -5.69
N LEU A 166 14.56 -8.89 -6.31
CA LEU A 166 15.60 -7.99 -5.83
C LEU A 166 15.29 -7.44 -4.44
N LYS A 167 14.03 -7.02 -4.20
CA LYS A 167 13.54 -6.60 -2.88
C LYS A 167 13.80 -7.69 -1.84
N ALA A 168 13.47 -8.95 -2.15
CA ALA A 168 13.66 -10.08 -1.25
C ALA A 168 15.14 -10.38 -0.96
N LEU A 169 16.01 -10.29 -1.98
CA LEU A 169 17.46 -10.47 -1.82
C LEU A 169 18.09 -9.38 -0.95
N VAL A 170 17.81 -8.12 -1.24
CA VAL A 170 18.32 -7.00 -0.43
C VAL A 170 17.77 -7.06 0.98
N TRP A 171 16.50 -7.45 1.17
CA TRP A 171 15.94 -7.69 2.50
C TRP A 171 16.70 -8.80 3.24
N LYS A 172 17.01 -9.93 2.58
CA LYS A 172 17.80 -11.00 3.20
C LYS A 172 19.18 -10.54 3.66
N ILE A 173 19.85 -9.70 2.86
CA ILE A 173 21.20 -9.20 3.16
C ILE A 173 21.17 -8.15 4.27
N THR A 174 20.21 -7.23 4.23
CA THR A 174 20.15 -6.08 5.16
C THR A 174 19.38 -6.35 6.45
N GLY A 175 18.58 -7.42 6.49
CA GLY A 175 17.62 -7.69 7.54
C GLY A 175 16.44 -6.70 7.59
N LYS A 176 16.41 -5.68 6.72
CA LYS A 176 15.44 -4.58 6.75
C LYS A 176 14.55 -4.59 5.49
N PRO A 177 13.26 -4.96 5.60
CA PRO A 177 12.35 -5.04 4.44
C PRO A 177 12.23 -3.73 3.66
N LYS A 178 12.22 -2.60 4.37
CA LYS A 178 12.14 -1.25 3.80
C LYS A 178 13.31 -0.93 2.87
N GLN A 179 14.54 -1.34 3.24
CA GLN A 179 15.72 -1.08 2.42
C GLN A 179 15.64 -1.83 1.09
N GLY A 180 15.18 -3.09 1.12
CA GLY A 180 14.93 -3.87 -0.10
C GLY A 180 13.88 -3.23 -0.99
N LEU A 181 12.79 -2.72 -0.41
CA LEU A 181 11.74 -2.04 -1.17
C LEU A 181 12.26 -0.75 -1.84
N MET A 182 12.98 0.10 -1.11
CA MET A 182 13.56 1.33 -1.67
C MET A 182 14.59 1.04 -2.76
N PHE A 183 15.45 0.04 -2.57
CA PHE A 183 16.46 -0.32 -3.55
C PHE A 183 15.82 -0.85 -4.84
N ALA A 184 14.89 -1.79 -4.74
CA ALA A 184 14.16 -2.31 -5.89
C ALA A 184 13.32 -1.25 -6.61
N SER A 185 12.78 -0.28 -5.86
CA SER A 185 12.08 0.88 -6.42
C SER A 185 13.01 1.79 -7.22
N ARG A 186 14.20 2.11 -6.69
CA ARG A 186 15.21 2.90 -7.42
C ARG A 186 15.68 2.20 -8.69
N MET A 187 15.89 0.88 -8.62
CA MET A 187 16.25 0.10 -9.82
C MET A 187 15.13 0.09 -10.86
N GLY A 188 13.86 0.04 -10.45
CA GLY A 188 12.72 0.21 -11.35
C GLY A 188 12.72 1.55 -12.08
N GLN A 189 13.03 2.64 -11.38
CA GLN A 189 13.16 3.98 -12.01
C GLN A 189 14.34 4.03 -12.99
N ILE A 190 15.49 3.49 -12.62
CA ILE A 190 16.69 3.47 -13.47
C ILE A 190 16.42 2.64 -14.73
N MET A 191 15.91 1.43 -14.59
CA MET A 191 15.59 0.56 -15.73
C MET A 191 14.51 1.16 -16.63
N GLY A 192 13.48 1.78 -16.04
CA GLY A 192 12.47 2.50 -16.80
C GLY A 192 13.02 3.71 -17.56
N CYS A 193 13.86 4.54 -16.93
CA CYS A 193 14.53 5.66 -17.61
C CYS A 193 15.45 5.20 -18.75
N LEU A 194 16.20 4.11 -18.53
CA LEU A 194 17.01 3.49 -19.58
C LEU A 194 16.15 3.01 -20.76
N GLY A 195 15.01 2.36 -20.48
CA GLY A 195 14.08 1.93 -21.53
C GLY A 195 13.48 3.09 -22.32
N VAL A 196 13.14 4.22 -21.66
CA VAL A 196 12.72 5.45 -22.36
C VAL A 196 13.86 6.01 -23.21
N ALA A 197 15.09 6.05 -22.69
CA ALA A 197 16.26 6.51 -23.45
C ALA A 197 16.49 5.64 -24.70
N ILE A 198 16.36 4.31 -24.60
CA ILE A 198 16.43 3.39 -25.75
C ILE A 198 15.36 3.72 -26.79
N CYS A 199 14.14 4.08 -26.37
CA CYS A 199 13.08 4.50 -27.29
C CYS A 199 13.42 5.80 -28.02
N ILE A 200 13.97 6.79 -27.31
CA ILE A 200 14.41 8.05 -27.90
C ILE A 200 15.55 7.83 -28.89
N LEU A 201 16.59 7.07 -28.52
CA LEU A 201 17.71 6.75 -29.40
C LEU A 201 17.26 5.99 -30.65
N SER A 202 16.33 5.04 -30.49
CA SER A 202 15.75 4.29 -31.61
C SER A 202 14.96 5.20 -32.56
N TRP A 203 14.27 6.21 -32.05
CA TRP A 203 13.57 7.22 -32.86
C TRP A 203 14.53 8.00 -33.76
N PHE A 204 15.75 8.27 -33.28
CA PHE A 204 16.82 8.90 -34.06
C PHE A 204 17.63 7.90 -34.90
N ASN A 205 17.19 6.64 -35.03
CA ASN A 205 17.91 5.56 -35.71
C ASN A 205 19.31 5.26 -35.14
N ILE A 206 19.59 5.65 -33.90
CA ILE A 206 20.86 5.37 -33.21
C ILE A 206 20.79 3.93 -32.66
N PRO A 207 21.64 3.00 -33.13
CA PRO A 207 21.59 1.62 -32.67
C PRO A 207 22.10 1.50 -31.24
N VAL A 208 21.30 0.87 -30.38
CA VAL A 208 21.72 0.45 -29.03
C VAL A 208 22.05 -1.03 -29.08
N VAL A 209 23.27 -1.39 -28.67
CA VAL A 209 23.72 -2.80 -28.58
C VAL A 209 24.06 -3.10 -27.13
N LEU A 210 23.38 -4.08 -26.55
CA LEU A 210 23.68 -4.60 -25.21
C LEU A 210 23.96 -6.09 -25.33
N PHE A 211 25.12 -6.52 -24.79
CA PHE A 211 25.56 -7.92 -24.84
C PHE A 211 25.58 -8.53 -26.26
N GLY A 212 25.93 -7.72 -27.27
CA GLY A 212 25.96 -8.15 -28.67
C GLY A 212 24.58 -8.24 -29.36
N ILE A 213 23.51 -7.91 -28.65
CA ILE A 213 22.15 -7.90 -29.19
C ILE A 213 21.72 -6.46 -29.45
N ARG A 214 21.24 -6.18 -30.68
CA ARG A 214 20.63 -4.89 -31.01
C ARG A 214 19.27 -4.78 -30.32
N ILE A 215 19.12 -3.78 -29.48
CA ILE A 215 17.86 -3.47 -28.81
C ILE A 215 17.23 -2.29 -29.53
N SER A 216 15.97 -2.45 -29.91
CA SER A 216 15.14 -1.39 -30.45
C SER A 216 14.04 -1.02 -29.48
N GLY A 217 13.79 0.28 -29.35
CA GLY A 217 12.64 0.80 -28.65
C GLY A 217 11.44 0.86 -29.58
N GLY A 218 10.39 0.10 -29.23
CA GLY A 218 9.08 0.21 -29.86
C GLY A 218 8.06 0.84 -28.90
N ILE A 219 6.82 0.98 -29.38
CA ILE A 219 5.72 1.50 -28.54
C ILE A 219 5.54 0.68 -27.26
N TRP A 220 5.73 -0.63 -27.32
CA TRP A 220 5.62 -1.52 -26.17
C TRP A 220 6.74 -1.29 -25.14
N THR A 221 7.98 -1.15 -25.60
CA THR A 221 9.13 -0.79 -24.75
C THR A 221 8.87 0.53 -24.04
N PHE A 222 8.35 1.53 -24.76
CA PHE A 222 8.01 2.83 -24.17
C PHE A 222 6.93 2.68 -23.09
N ILE A 223 5.85 1.95 -23.36
CA ILE A 223 4.75 1.79 -22.39
C ILE A 223 5.22 1.05 -21.13
N ILE A 224 5.97 -0.05 -21.26
CA ILE A 224 6.54 -0.76 -20.09
C ILE A 224 7.47 0.17 -19.30
N SER A 225 8.35 0.88 -20.00
CA SER A 225 9.33 1.79 -19.37
C SER A 225 8.64 2.92 -18.61
N TRP A 226 7.64 3.56 -19.23
CA TRP A 226 6.81 4.57 -18.60
C TRP A 226 6.08 4.02 -17.37
N PHE A 227 5.47 2.83 -17.50
CA PHE A 227 4.77 2.16 -16.41
C PHE A 227 5.72 1.85 -15.23
N MET A 228 6.95 1.42 -15.50
CA MET A 228 7.98 1.20 -14.47
C MET A 228 8.31 2.49 -13.71
N VAL A 229 8.65 3.57 -14.42
CA VAL A 229 8.99 4.86 -13.80
C VAL A 229 7.84 5.37 -12.94
N GLN A 230 6.60 5.29 -13.45
CA GLN A 230 5.42 5.78 -12.74
C GLN A 230 5.14 4.98 -11.47
N ASN A 231 5.15 3.65 -11.53
CA ASN A 231 4.85 2.80 -10.39
C ASN A 231 5.96 2.81 -9.33
N ALA A 232 7.22 2.74 -9.76
CA ALA A 232 8.35 2.81 -8.85
C ALA A 232 8.46 4.20 -8.18
N GLY A 233 8.18 5.28 -8.91
CA GLY A 233 8.06 6.62 -8.33
C GLY A 233 6.98 6.72 -7.26
N ALA A 234 5.82 6.09 -7.49
CA ALA A 234 4.71 6.08 -6.53
C ALA A 234 5.05 5.30 -5.26
N VAL A 235 5.70 4.13 -5.37
CA VAL A 235 6.13 3.33 -4.21
C VAL A 235 7.10 4.11 -3.34
N GLN A 236 8.12 4.76 -3.93
CA GLN A 236 9.08 5.56 -3.18
C GLN A 236 8.40 6.72 -2.44
N LYS A 237 7.52 7.49 -3.11
CA LYS A 237 6.77 8.58 -2.48
C LYS A 237 5.94 8.11 -1.29
N LEU A 238 5.31 6.94 -1.38
CA LEU A 238 4.54 6.38 -0.25
C LEU A 238 5.43 6.03 0.93
N VAL A 239 6.58 5.40 0.68
CA VAL A 239 7.57 5.09 1.72
C VAL A 239 8.11 6.38 2.36
N ASP A 240 8.38 7.41 1.57
CA ASP A 240 8.90 8.69 2.07
C ASP A 240 7.87 9.42 2.93
N ILE A 241 6.62 9.52 2.46
CA ILE A 241 5.48 10.08 3.21
C ILE A 241 5.33 9.35 4.54
N GLN A 242 5.35 8.01 4.50
CA GLN A 242 5.21 7.20 5.69
C GLN A 242 6.40 7.37 6.65
N THR A 243 7.62 7.47 6.12
CA THR A 243 8.82 7.69 6.93
C THR A 243 8.77 9.03 7.64
N LYS A 244 8.21 10.06 6.98
CA LYS A 244 8.02 11.37 7.59
C LYS A 244 6.91 11.36 8.64
N ILE A 245 5.78 10.70 8.39
CA ILE A 245 4.69 10.55 9.37
C ILE A 245 5.14 9.74 10.59
N TYR A 246 6.06 8.80 10.43
CA TYR A 246 6.60 7.98 11.53
C TYR A 246 8.06 8.35 11.85
N SER A 247 8.42 9.63 11.72
CA SER A 247 9.71 10.13 12.19
C SER A 247 9.79 9.97 13.71
N GLN A 248 11.02 9.86 14.25
CA GLN A 248 11.23 9.69 15.68
C GLN A 248 10.81 10.90 16.53
N TYR A 249 10.72 12.08 15.91
CA TYR A 249 10.30 13.30 16.59
C TYR A 249 9.36 14.06 15.67
N HIS A 250 8.11 14.22 16.12
CA HIS A 250 7.18 15.18 15.56
C HIS A 250 7.47 16.54 16.17
N GLU A 251 7.72 17.51 15.32
CA GLU A 251 7.85 18.89 15.74
C GLU A 251 6.45 19.48 15.94
N PHE A 252 6.19 19.92 17.17
CA PHE A 252 4.94 20.56 17.57
C PHE A 252 5.18 22.04 17.84
N VAL A 253 4.43 22.89 17.15
CA VAL A 253 4.53 24.34 17.28
C VAL A 253 3.23 24.89 17.85
N ARG A 254 3.32 25.83 18.80
CA ARG A 254 2.12 26.51 19.32
C ARG A 254 1.53 27.43 18.25
N VAL A 255 0.21 27.37 18.09
CA VAL A 255 -0.51 28.11 17.05
C VAL A 255 -1.84 28.65 17.59
N ASP A 256 -2.45 29.61 16.90
CA ASP A 256 -3.84 30.00 17.18
C ASP A 256 -4.79 29.16 16.32
N ALA A 257 -5.90 28.70 16.91
CA ALA A 257 -6.94 27.98 16.19
C ALA A 257 -7.54 28.81 15.04
N GLN A 258 -7.50 30.15 15.13
CA GLN A 258 -8.01 31.07 14.10
C GLN A 258 -7.19 31.02 12.81
N ASP A 259 -5.93 30.58 12.86
CA ASP A 259 -5.05 30.47 11.69
C ASP A 259 -5.44 29.29 10.76
N PHE A 260 -6.45 28.50 11.14
CA PHE A 260 -6.86 27.28 10.47
C PHE A 260 -8.32 27.37 10.01
N SER A 261 -8.51 27.88 8.79
CA SER A 261 -9.83 28.12 8.20
C SER A 261 -10.68 26.85 8.02
N HIS A 262 -10.09 25.65 8.07
CA HIS A 262 -10.79 24.38 7.92
C HIS A 262 -11.32 23.79 9.23
N LEU A 263 -11.01 24.36 10.39
CA LEU A 263 -11.43 23.81 11.68
C LEU A 263 -12.90 24.08 12.00
N ASP A 264 -13.57 23.08 12.59
CA ASP A 264 -14.85 23.29 13.28
C ASP A 264 -14.60 23.91 14.66
N LEU A 265 -14.38 25.22 14.70
CA LEU A 265 -14.10 25.94 15.95
C LEU A 265 -15.20 25.74 17.01
N LYS A 266 -16.46 25.54 16.60
CA LYS A 266 -17.57 25.27 17.53
C LYS A 266 -17.36 23.96 18.27
N PHE A 267 -16.92 22.92 17.56
CA PHE A 267 -16.57 21.64 18.19
C PHE A 267 -15.43 21.79 19.19
N TYR A 268 -14.30 22.40 18.83
CA TYR A 268 -13.17 22.57 19.74
C TYR A 268 -13.56 23.36 21.01
N GLN A 269 -14.37 24.41 20.86
CA GLN A 269 -14.89 25.20 21.98
C GLN A 269 -15.88 24.43 22.86
N GLN A 270 -16.72 23.56 22.27
CA GLN A 270 -17.65 22.71 23.04
C GLN A 270 -16.92 21.61 23.80
N ALA A 271 -15.99 20.92 23.12
CA ALA A 271 -15.17 19.87 23.73
C ALA A 271 -14.31 20.43 24.87
N GLN A 272 -13.68 21.60 24.67
CA GLN A 272 -12.94 22.29 25.72
C GLN A 272 -13.82 22.58 26.94
N ARG A 273 -15.00 23.19 26.75
CA ARG A 273 -15.92 23.50 27.87
C ARG A 273 -16.39 22.25 28.62
N GLN A 274 -16.58 21.13 27.92
CA GLN A 274 -16.93 19.86 28.57
C GLN A 274 -15.77 19.31 29.40
N LEU A 275 -14.54 19.31 28.87
CA LEU A 275 -13.35 18.88 29.59
C LEU A 275 -13.05 19.80 30.79
N GLU A 276 -13.22 21.11 30.66
CA GLU A 276 -13.09 22.08 31.77
C GLU A 276 -14.02 21.75 32.93
N ARG A 277 -15.30 21.45 32.65
CA ARG A 277 -16.26 21.00 33.67
C ARG A 277 -15.88 19.68 34.33
N LEU A 278 -15.17 18.83 33.60
CA LEU A 278 -14.66 17.56 34.11
C LEU A 278 -13.32 17.74 34.85
N GLY A 279 -12.79 18.95 34.97
CA GLY A 279 -11.57 19.24 35.72
C GLY A 279 -10.29 19.16 34.87
N PHE A 280 -10.36 19.55 33.60
CA PHE A 280 -9.18 19.77 32.76
C PHE A 280 -8.93 21.27 32.55
N GLU A 281 -7.68 21.65 32.33
CA GLU A 281 -7.28 23.00 31.95
C GLU A 281 -6.66 22.99 30.54
N LYS A 282 -6.93 24.02 29.74
CA LYS A 282 -6.31 24.15 28.42
C LYS A 282 -4.82 24.45 28.59
N LEU A 283 -3.98 23.65 27.95
CA LEU A 283 -2.52 23.81 28.00
C LEU A 283 -1.99 24.60 26.81
N ALA A 284 -2.34 24.19 25.59
CA ALA A 284 -1.93 24.86 24.37
C ALA A 284 -2.80 24.42 23.17
N ASP A 285 -2.80 25.26 22.14
CA ASP A 285 -3.20 24.89 20.78
C ASP A 285 -1.91 24.67 19.98
N ILE A 286 -1.80 23.54 19.27
CA ILE A 286 -0.58 23.16 18.56
C ILE A 286 -0.86 22.67 17.14
N GLU A 287 0.15 22.84 16.31
CA GLU A 287 0.27 22.21 15.01
C GLU A 287 1.38 21.17 15.03
N ASP A 288 1.10 20.02 14.47
CA ASP A 288 2.13 19.08 14.07
C ASP A 288 2.70 19.50 12.70
N VAL A 289 3.82 20.23 12.72
CA VAL A 289 4.43 20.75 11.49
C VAL A 289 5.11 19.64 10.70
N THR A 290 5.42 18.51 11.34
CA THR A 290 6.01 17.34 10.69
C THR A 290 5.00 16.72 9.75
N ILE A 291 3.78 16.43 10.23
CA ILE A 291 2.70 15.90 9.41
C ILE A 291 2.20 16.94 8.40
N SER A 292 1.98 18.20 8.82
CA SER A 292 1.57 19.28 7.91
C SER A 292 2.57 19.48 6.76
N GLY A 293 3.87 19.28 7.01
CA GLY A 293 4.94 19.43 6.03
C GLY A 293 5.05 18.26 5.02
N VAL A 294 4.42 17.10 5.28
CA VAL A 294 4.52 15.93 4.40
C VAL A 294 3.81 16.13 3.08
N ASN A 295 2.64 16.78 3.08
CA ASN A 295 1.86 17.06 1.88
C ASN A 295 1.17 18.41 1.97
N ARG A 296 1.75 19.44 1.36
CA ARG A 296 1.19 20.81 1.30
C ARG A 296 -0.20 20.90 0.65
N SER A 297 -0.66 19.85 -0.03
CA SER A 297 -2.01 19.79 -0.61
C SER A 297 -3.07 19.30 0.39
N GLN A 298 -2.67 18.81 1.58
CA GLN A 298 -3.59 18.41 2.65
C GLN A 298 -3.72 19.52 3.71
N PRO A 299 -4.83 19.55 4.47
CA PRO A 299 -5.03 20.54 5.52
C PRO A 299 -4.02 20.34 6.66
N ARG A 300 -3.60 21.44 7.27
CA ARG A 300 -2.70 21.45 8.43
C ARG A 300 -3.32 20.70 9.61
N PHE A 301 -2.50 19.95 10.35
CA PHE A 301 -2.92 19.12 11.49
C PHE A 301 -2.89 19.92 12.79
N PHE A 302 -4.06 20.15 13.36
CA PHE A 302 -4.24 20.94 14.57
C PHE A 302 -4.70 20.06 15.73
N PHE A 303 -4.14 20.30 16.91
CA PHE A 303 -4.54 19.68 18.17
C PHE A 303 -4.75 20.75 19.24
N ARG A 304 -5.76 20.54 20.09
CA ARG A 304 -5.91 21.27 21.35
C ARG A 304 -5.56 20.34 22.50
N LEU A 305 -4.53 20.70 23.27
CA LEU A 305 -4.08 19.96 24.44
C LEU A 305 -4.75 20.51 25.69
N MET A 306 -5.22 19.59 26.52
CA MET A 306 -5.73 19.88 27.85
C MET A 306 -5.10 18.94 28.87
N LEU A 307 -4.96 19.40 30.09
CA LEU A 307 -4.34 18.67 31.18
C LEU A 307 -5.33 18.49 32.33
N SER A 308 -5.43 17.29 32.89
CA SER A 308 -6.29 17.05 34.05
C SER A 308 -5.78 17.76 35.30
N ARG A 309 -6.67 18.11 36.23
CA ARG A 309 -6.33 18.80 37.49
C ARG A 309 -5.40 17.99 38.40
N ASP A 310 -5.47 16.66 38.32
CA ASP A 310 -4.54 15.74 39.02
C ASP A 310 -3.20 15.58 38.28
N ARG A 311 -3.03 16.26 37.14
CA ARG A 311 -1.81 16.33 36.34
C ARG A 311 -1.31 14.99 35.81
N ARG A 312 -2.20 14.00 35.68
CA ARG A 312 -1.85 12.63 35.26
C ARG A 312 -2.35 12.25 33.88
N THR A 313 -3.33 12.99 33.35
CA THR A 313 -3.97 12.69 32.06
C THR A 313 -3.88 13.89 31.14
N VAL A 314 -3.35 13.67 29.95
CA VAL A 314 -3.37 14.63 28.84
C VAL A 314 -4.54 14.27 27.93
N ALA A 315 -5.31 15.27 27.54
CA ALA A 315 -6.41 15.14 26.59
C ALA A 315 -6.08 15.86 25.29
N TRP A 316 -6.32 15.20 24.16
CA TRP A 316 -6.11 15.77 22.83
C TRP A 316 -7.44 15.86 22.11
N ILE A 317 -7.83 17.08 21.74
CA ILE A 317 -8.98 17.31 20.87
C ILE A 317 -8.45 17.52 19.46
N HIS A 318 -8.99 16.77 18.49
CA HIS A 318 -8.66 16.97 17.09
C HIS A 318 -9.81 16.54 16.17
N THR A 319 -9.70 16.92 14.91
CA THR A 319 -10.63 16.54 13.85
C THR A 319 -9.83 16.00 12.68
N SER A 320 -10.21 14.84 12.15
CA SER A 320 -9.59 14.38 10.90
C SER A 320 -9.98 15.32 9.75
N PRO A 321 -9.03 15.96 9.06
CA PRO A 321 -9.35 16.82 7.95
C PRO A 321 -9.89 15.97 6.78
N LEU A 322 -11.18 16.07 6.51
CA LEU A 322 -11.76 15.45 5.32
C LEU A 322 -11.31 16.18 4.06
N SER A 323 -10.92 15.41 3.04
CA SER A 323 -10.66 15.95 1.70
C SER A 323 -11.90 16.70 1.16
N LYS A 324 -11.68 17.73 0.32
CA LYS A 324 -12.75 18.54 -0.31
C LYS A 324 -13.82 17.68 -0.99
N LEU A 325 -13.42 16.53 -1.53
CA LEU A 325 -14.26 15.60 -2.27
C LEU A 325 -15.28 14.88 -1.34
N VAL A 326 -14.88 14.54 -0.11
CA VAL A 326 -15.78 13.91 0.88
C VAL A 326 -16.73 14.94 1.53
N LYS A 327 -16.30 16.20 1.65
CA LYS A 327 -17.20 17.30 2.06
C LYS A 327 -18.37 17.49 1.08
N GLY A 328 -18.14 17.27 -0.22
CA GLY A 328 -19.20 17.28 -1.24
C GLY A 328 -20.22 16.15 -1.07
N PHE A 329 -19.77 14.94 -0.73
CA PHE A 329 -20.66 13.80 -0.45
C PHE A 329 -21.41 13.91 0.89
N GLN A 330 -20.85 14.63 1.87
CA GLN A 330 -21.57 14.96 3.12
C GLN A 330 -22.74 15.93 2.88
N ALA A 331 -22.58 16.89 1.97
CA ALA A 331 -23.65 17.85 1.65
C ALA A 331 -24.90 17.18 1.07
N ILE A 332 -24.77 15.96 0.56
CA ILE A 332 -25.86 15.13 0.01
C ILE A 332 -26.15 13.88 0.86
N GLY A 333 -25.63 13.80 2.09
CA GLY A 333 -25.97 12.74 3.06
C GLY A 333 -25.36 11.36 2.78
N LEU A 334 -24.39 11.24 1.87
CA LEU A 334 -23.83 9.96 1.42
C LEU A 334 -22.47 9.60 2.04
N ALA A 335 -21.97 10.40 3.00
CA ALA A 335 -20.71 10.13 3.68
C ALA A 335 -20.80 10.39 5.20
N PRO A 336 -20.12 9.60 6.05
CA PRO A 336 -20.09 9.83 7.49
C PRO A 336 -19.48 11.20 7.81
N GLN A 337 -20.00 11.88 8.84
CA GLN A 337 -19.45 13.15 9.32
C GLN A 337 -17.98 12.96 9.72
N GLY A 338 -17.14 13.98 9.49
CA GLY A 338 -15.73 13.91 9.90
C GLY A 338 -15.62 13.60 11.38
N GLY A 339 -14.80 12.61 11.74
CA GLY A 339 -14.68 12.15 13.11
C GLY A 339 -14.18 13.28 14.01
N LYS A 340 -15.04 13.68 14.95
CA LYS A 340 -14.73 14.56 16.08
C LYS A 340 -14.07 13.70 17.15
N MET A 341 -12.77 13.90 17.36
CA MET A 341 -11.95 12.97 18.13
C MET A 341 -11.43 13.62 19.41
N VAL A 342 -11.48 12.84 20.48
CA VAL A 342 -10.89 13.12 21.78
C VAL A 342 -10.14 11.87 22.22
N SER A 343 -8.84 12.01 22.46
CA SER A 343 -8.02 10.97 23.10
C SER A 343 -7.59 11.43 24.49
N LEU A 344 -7.39 10.47 25.37
CA LEU A 344 -6.93 10.63 26.74
C LEU A 344 -5.77 9.69 26.99
N ASP A 345 -4.65 10.25 27.38
CA ASP A 345 -3.38 9.54 27.48
C ASP A 345 -2.77 9.77 28.87
N SER A 346 -2.37 8.68 29.52
CA SER A 346 -1.65 8.70 30.79
C SER A 346 -0.45 7.76 30.71
N GLU A 347 0.71 8.24 31.15
CA GLU A 347 1.95 7.47 31.23
C GLU A 347 2.20 7.03 32.68
N PHE A 348 2.72 5.83 32.84
CA PHE A 348 3.00 5.19 34.11
C PHE A 348 4.49 4.88 34.26
N GLU A 349 4.97 4.79 35.50
CA GLU A 349 6.32 4.34 35.80
C GLU A 349 6.62 2.99 35.10
N GLY A 350 7.85 2.79 34.62
CA GLY A 350 8.18 1.63 33.80
C GLY A 350 7.74 1.73 32.32
N GLY A 351 7.20 2.87 31.89
CA GLY A 351 6.96 3.17 30.47
C GLY A 351 5.69 2.53 29.90
N THR A 352 4.69 2.28 30.75
CA THR A 352 3.36 1.81 30.34
C THR A 352 2.45 2.99 30.01
N PHE A 353 1.71 2.91 28.92
CA PHE A 353 0.77 3.94 28.46
C PHE A 353 -0.66 3.40 28.47
N LEU A 354 -1.58 4.19 29.03
CA LEU A 354 -3.02 3.96 28.89
C LEU A 354 -3.58 4.97 27.90
N LEU A 355 -4.18 4.50 26.82
CA LEU A 355 -4.85 5.33 25.82
C LEU A 355 -6.34 5.04 25.81
N THR A 356 -7.18 6.07 25.89
CA THR A 356 -8.64 5.95 25.74
C THR A 356 -9.11 6.93 24.67
N LEU A 357 -9.68 6.42 23.57
CA LEU A 357 -9.98 7.26 22.40
C LEU A 357 -11.33 6.91 21.78
N ASN A 358 -12.07 7.91 21.29
CA ASN A 358 -13.34 7.73 20.58
C ASN A 358 -13.16 7.60 19.06
N THR A 359 -12.23 6.75 18.65
CA THR A 359 -11.77 6.66 17.27
C THR A 359 -12.17 5.36 16.59
N GLN A 360 -13.06 4.57 17.19
CA GLN A 360 -13.51 3.31 16.61
C GLN A 360 -14.15 3.57 15.24
N GLY A 361 -13.56 2.97 14.19
CA GLY A 361 -13.93 3.19 12.79
C GLY A 361 -13.09 4.23 12.04
N PHE A 362 -12.24 5.01 12.71
CA PHE A 362 -11.36 6.01 12.10
C PHE A 362 -9.86 5.81 12.42
N SER A 363 -9.49 5.39 13.63
CA SER A 363 -8.10 5.08 13.95
C SER A 363 -7.82 3.59 13.73
N ASN A 364 -7.09 3.29 12.66
CA ASN A 364 -6.37 2.04 12.58
C ASN A 364 -5.06 2.20 13.36
N LEU A 365 -5.15 2.10 14.69
CA LEU A 365 -4.04 1.60 15.52
C LEU A 365 -4.18 0.07 15.66
N PRO A 366 -4.01 -0.77 14.61
CA PRO A 366 -3.84 -2.19 14.86
C PRO A 366 -2.37 -2.35 15.19
N PHE A 367 -2.04 -2.64 16.44
CA PHE A 367 -1.12 -3.68 16.89
C PHE A 367 -1.01 -3.49 18.41
N PRO A 368 -1.22 -4.53 19.24
CA PRO A 368 -0.88 -4.45 20.65
C PRO A 368 0.60 -4.11 20.75
N THR A 369 0.89 -2.84 20.97
CA THR A 369 2.26 -2.36 21.12
C THR A 369 2.64 -2.70 22.56
N PRO A 370 3.76 -3.40 22.79
CA PRO A 370 4.20 -3.69 24.14
C PRO A 370 4.22 -2.40 24.97
N ASN A 371 3.65 -2.47 26.17
CA ASN A 371 3.52 -1.34 27.10
C ASN A 371 2.52 -0.25 26.68
N ILE A 372 1.67 -0.47 25.67
CA ILE A 372 0.55 0.43 25.33
C ILE A 372 -0.75 -0.36 25.44
N GLU A 373 -1.62 0.05 26.37
CA GLU A 373 -2.98 -0.46 26.46
C GLU A 373 -3.97 0.58 25.91
N ASP A 374 -4.46 0.36 24.70
CA ASP A 374 -5.49 1.20 24.10
C ASP A 374 -6.91 0.64 24.30
N ARG A 375 -7.88 1.53 24.51
CA ARG A 375 -9.31 1.20 24.48
C ARG A 375 -10.02 2.18 23.57
N GLN A 376 -10.58 1.66 22.48
CA GLN A 376 -11.29 2.42 21.46
C GLN A 376 -12.81 2.36 21.70
N PHE A 377 -13.45 3.51 21.55
CA PHE A 377 -14.89 3.71 21.68
C PHE A 377 -15.49 4.27 20.38
N PRO A 378 -16.80 4.09 20.13
CA PRO A 378 -17.52 4.71 19.01
C PRO A 378 -17.33 6.24 18.99
N THR A 379 -17.32 6.84 17.80
CA THR A 379 -17.08 8.30 17.63
C THR A 379 -18.14 9.19 18.26
N ASP A 380 -19.36 8.68 18.46
CA ASP A 380 -20.48 9.34 19.13
C ASP A 380 -20.44 9.23 20.66
N THR A 381 -19.46 8.51 21.22
CA THR A 381 -19.27 8.39 22.68
C THR A 381 -19.06 9.76 23.31
N SER A 382 -19.79 10.04 24.38
CA SER A 382 -19.68 11.33 25.07
C SER A 382 -18.31 11.51 25.73
N ILE A 383 -17.80 12.75 25.75
CA ILE A 383 -16.53 13.09 26.40
C ILE A 383 -16.57 12.72 27.89
N SER A 384 -17.72 12.88 28.56
CA SER A 384 -17.90 12.46 29.95
C SER A 384 -17.69 10.97 30.16
N GLU A 385 -18.15 10.12 29.23
CA GLU A 385 -17.97 8.68 29.31
C GLU A 385 -16.49 8.31 29.08
N LEU A 386 -15.85 8.90 28.07
CA LEU A 386 -14.42 8.69 27.80
C LEU A 386 -13.56 9.01 29.02
N VAL A 387 -13.79 10.18 29.63
CA VAL A 387 -13.08 10.62 30.84
C VAL A 387 -13.36 9.67 32.00
N ARG A 388 -14.60 9.23 32.19
CA ARG A 388 -14.97 8.27 33.24
C ARG A 388 -14.21 6.96 33.07
N GLN A 389 -14.24 6.39 31.87
CA GLN A 389 -13.57 5.13 31.54
C GLN A 389 -12.06 5.23 31.71
N HIS A 390 -11.44 6.32 31.23
CA HIS A 390 -10.02 6.54 31.40
C HIS A 390 -9.63 6.67 32.89
N ARG A 391 -10.40 7.43 33.69
CA ARG A 391 -10.17 7.57 35.13
C ARG A 391 -10.24 6.27 35.89
N ILE A 392 -11.20 5.40 35.56
CA ILE A 392 -11.31 4.06 36.16
C ILE A 392 -10.02 3.29 35.90
N ARG A 393 -9.57 3.22 34.64
CA ARG A 393 -8.34 2.51 34.26
C ARG A 393 -7.10 3.07 34.95
N VAL A 394 -6.97 4.41 35.00
CA VAL A 394 -5.85 5.06 35.70
C VAL A 394 -5.88 4.74 37.20
N ARG A 395 -7.04 4.83 37.85
CA ARG A 395 -7.20 4.53 39.27
C ARG A 395 -6.88 3.07 39.59
N ASP A 396 -7.26 2.15 38.71
CA ASP A 396 -7.05 0.72 38.94
C ASP A 396 -5.56 0.33 38.78
N LEU A 397 -4.82 0.98 37.88
CA LEU A 397 -3.39 0.72 37.67
C LEU A 397 -2.47 1.50 38.63
N ASN A 398 -2.84 2.73 38.98
CA ASN A 398 -2.01 3.67 39.74
C ASN A 398 -1.43 3.13 41.08
N PRO A 399 -2.13 2.28 41.87
CA PRO A 399 -1.59 1.71 43.11
C PRO A 399 -0.42 0.75 42.89
N HIS A 400 -0.38 0.08 41.74
CA HIS A 400 0.65 -0.91 41.39
C HIS A 400 1.79 -0.29 40.61
N THR A 401 1.47 0.69 39.78
CA THR A 401 2.42 1.43 38.96
C THR A 401 1.95 2.87 38.95
N PRO A 402 2.65 3.83 39.60
CA PRO A 402 2.20 5.21 39.67
C PRO A 402 2.15 5.89 38.29
N ALA A 403 1.11 6.70 38.05
CA ALA A 403 1.04 7.57 36.89
C ALA A 403 2.01 8.75 37.03
N LEU A 404 2.74 9.07 35.97
CA LEU A 404 3.65 10.20 35.92
C LEU A 404 2.87 11.52 35.96
N ILE A 405 3.49 12.53 36.57
CA ILE A 405 2.91 13.87 36.72
C ILE A 405 3.41 14.77 35.59
N VAL A 406 2.50 15.27 34.78
CA VAL A 406 2.74 16.26 33.72
C VAL A 406 2.46 17.66 34.27
N ARG A 407 3.48 18.52 34.33
CA ARG A 407 3.38 19.84 34.96
C ARG A 407 3.19 20.99 33.98
N ASN A 408 3.66 20.83 32.75
CA ASN A 408 3.71 21.88 31.76
C ASN A 408 3.60 21.31 30.34
N PHE A 409 3.53 22.22 29.38
CA PHE A 409 3.47 21.91 27.95
C PHE A 409 4.63 21.01 27.50
N ASP A 410 5.87 21.32 27.89
CA ASP A 410 7.05 20.58 27.44
C ASP A 410 7.01 19.13 27.92
N GLN A 411 6.51 18.88 29.14
CA GLN A 411 6.32 17.53 29.66
C GLN A 411 5.18 16.77 28.96
N ALA A 412 4.12 17.47 28.54
CA ALA A 412 3.05 16.86 27.76
C ALA A 412 3.54 16.44 26.37
N ILE A 413 4.33 17.29 25.70
CA ILE A 413 4.95 16.96 24.41
C ILE A 413 6.00 15.86 24.58
N ALA A 414 6.79 15.87 25.65
CA ALA A 414 7.76 14.81 25.92
C ALA A 414 7.08 13.45 26.16
N LEU A 415 5.89 13.42 26.78
CA LEU A 415 5.06 12.23 26.90
C LEU A 415 4.63 11.72 25.52
N GLU A 416 4.17 12.61 24.64
CA GLU A 416 3.80 12.25 23.27
C GLU A 416 4.97 11.68 22.48
N HIS A 417 6.15 12.31 22.54
CA HIS A 417 7.35 11.81 21.88
C HIS A 417 7.76 10.42 22.37
N ARG A 418 7.57 10.10 23.67
CA ARG A 418 7.82 8.75 24.20
C ARG A 418 6.80 7.75 23.66
N LEU A 419 5.52 8.12 23.62
CA LEU A 419 4.45 7.30 23.06
C LEU A 419 4.71 7.01 21.57
N GLU A 420 4.99 8.04 20.77
CA GLU A 420 5.34 7.93 19.37
C GLU A 420 6.59 7.06 19.16
N THR A 421 7.61 7.22 20.01
CA THR A 421 8.84 6.42 19.93
C THR A 421 8.53 4.94 20.13
N LEU A 422 7.71 4.57 21.12
CA LEU A 422 7.31 3.18 21.34
C LEU A 422 6.52 2.62 20.15
N MET A 423 5.53 3.38 19.67
CA MET A 423 4.74 3.01 18.49
C MET A 423 5.62 2.84 17.25
N ASN A 424 6.58 3.73 17.06
CA ASN A 424 7.49 3.73 15.91
C ASN A 424 8.50 2.57 16.00
N GLN A 425 9.06 2.28 17.17
CA GLN A 425 9.96 1.14 17.38
C GLN A 425 9.26 -0.18 17.08
N HIS A 426 8.02 -0.36 17.55
CA HIS A 426 7.23 -1.54 17.26
C HIS A 426 6.91 -1.68 15.76
N LYS A 427 6.52 -0.59 15.11
CA LYS A 427 6.28 -0.55 13.65
C LYS A 427 7.55 -0.81 12.83
N GLN A 428 8.71 -0.32 13.28
CA GLN A 428 10.02 -0.57 12.68
C GLN A 428 10.39 -2.04 12.74
N ALA A 429 10.23 -2.68 13.91
CA ALA A 429 10.50 -4.10 14.10
C ALA A 429 9.66 -4.98 13.15
N GLN A 430 8.45 -4.53 12.80
CA GLN A 430 7.56 -5.21 11.86
C GLN A 430 7.73 -4.80 10.40
N GLY A 431 8.73 -3.95 10.09
CA GLY A 431 9.12 -3.63 8.72
C GLY A 431 8.34 -2.50 8.04
N TYR A 432 7.50 -1.75 8.78
CA TYR A 432 6.58 -0.72 8.29
C TYR A 432 5.53 -1.22 7.27
N VAL A 433 4.24 -0.88 7.50
CA VAL A 433 3.03 -1.11 6.66
C VAL A 433 3.06 -2.31 5.70
N THR A 434 2.33 -3.35 6.10
CA THR A 434 1.87 -4.43 5.21
C THR A 434 0.80 -3.88 4.25
N ARG A 435 0.71 -4.41 3.02
CA ARG A 435 -0.37 -4.05 2.05
C ARG A 435 -1.79 -4.15 2.63
N ASN A 436 -1.99 -5.03 3.61
CA ASN A 436 -3.23 -5.13 4.38
C ASN A 436 -3.59 -3.88 5.19
N THR A 437 -2.62 -3.15 5.73
CA THR A 437 -2.86 -1.90 6.45
C THR A 437 -3.32 -0.81 5.47
N ILE A 438 -2.82 -0.80 4.23
CA ILE A 438 -3.25 0.12 3.17
C ILE A 438 -4.67 -0.23 2.67
N GLU A 439 -4.95 -1.52 2.46
CA GLU A 439 -6.27 -1.97 1.99
C GLU A 439 -7.37 -1.79 3.05
N ARG A 440 -7.08 -2.00 4.34
CA ARG A 440 -8.03 -1.72 5.44
C ARG A 440 -8.28 -0.22 5.62
N ASN A 441 -7.23 0.61 5.57
CA ASN A 441 -7.39 2.07 5.60
C ASN A 441 -8.26 2.59 4.44
N ALA A 442 -8.25 1.89 3.31
CA ALA A 442 -9.06 2.22 2.14
C ALA A 442 -10.48 1.62 2.15
N GLN A 443 -10.81 0.76 3.12
CA GLN A 443 -12.16 0.22 3.35
C GLN A 443 -12.89 0.98 4.46
N SER A 444 -12.15 1.62 5.38
CA SER A 444 -12.69 2.51 6.43
C SER A 444 -12.75 3.99 6.00
N SER A 445 -12.65 4.26 4.69
CA SER A 445 -12.83 5.58 4.06
C SER A 445 -13.62 5.46 2.76
#